data_AF-A0AA47EJU2-F1
#
_entry.id   AF-A0AA47EJU2-F1
#
_cell.length_a   1.000
_cell.length_b   1.000
_cell.length_c   1.000
_cell.angle_alpha   90.00
_cell.angle_beta   90.00
_cell.angle_gamma   90.00
#
_symmetry.space_group_name_H-M   'P 1'
#
loop_
_entity.id
_entity.type
_entity.pdbx_description
1 polymer ?
#
loop_
_entity_poly.entity_id
_entity_poly.type
_entity_poly.pdbx_seq_one_letter_code
_entity_poly.pdbx_strand_id
1 'polypeptide(L)'
;MTERKDEKMVADRFREYLSNRGLKETSVEDDIVRIKMMTSRYIDYTKGEDYVRELLHKCDLSNSSVVSCLRVCRYYKEYLDQRNN
;
A
#
# COMPACT_ATOMS: atom_id res chain seq x y z
N MET A 1 -1.71 17.75 14.66
CA MET A 1 -2.93 16.93 14.48
C MET A 1 -3.32 16.81 12.99
N THR A 2 -2.35 16.94 12.08
CA THR A 2 -2.55 17.17 10.64
C THR A 2 -2.27 15.90 9.82
N GLU A 3 -1.34 15.06 10.29
CA GLU A 3 -0.88 13.84 9.60
C GLU A 3 -1.99 12.80 9.35
N ARG A 4 -2.92 12.61 10.30
CA ARG A 4 -4.01 11.63 10.15
C ARG A 4 -5.04 11.98 9.07
N LYS A 5 -5.19 13.26 8.72
CA LYS A 5 -6.11 13.69 7.64
C LYS A 5 -5.47 13.45 6.27
N ASP A 6 -4.17 13.69 6.17
CA ASP A 6 -3.42 13.52 4.94
C ASP A 6 -3.27 12.04 4.58
N GLU A 7 -3.01 11.17 5.56
CA GLU A 7 -2.99 9.71 5.37
C GLU A 7 -4.33 9.15 4.88
N LYS A 8 -5.45 9.62 5.45
CA LYS A 8 -6.79 9.20 5.03
C LYS A 8 -7.09 9.63 3.60
N MET A 9 -6.80 10.89 3.25
CA MET A 9 -7.01 11.41 1.90
C MET A 9 -6.14 10.71 0.86
N VAL A 10 -4.92 10.33 1.20
CA VAL A 10 -4.02 9.55 0.33
C VAL A 10 -4.54 8.13 0.12
N ALA A 11 -5.02 7.48 1.19
CA ALA A 11 -5.59 6.14 1.10
C ALA A 11 -6.88 6.11 0.27
N ASP A 12 -7.76 7.11 0.40
CA ASP A 12 -9.01 7.19 -0.37
C ASP A 12 -8.73 7.40 -1.87
N ARG A 13 -7.80 8.29 -2.25
CA ARG A 13 -7.39 8.48 -3.65
C ARG A 13 -6.71 7.24 -4.23
N PHE A 14 -5.90 6.55 -3.43
CA PHE A 14 -5.29 5.31 -3.85
C PHE A 14 -6.34 4.20 -4.04
N ARG A 15 -7.37 4.14 -3.17
CA ARG A 15 -8.52 3.24 -3.33
C ARG A 15 -9.23 3.48 -4.66
N GLU A 16 -9.51 4.74 -5.01
CA GLU A 16 -10.10 5.11 -6.30
C GLU A 16 -9.23 4.68 -7.49
N TYR A 17 -7.92 4.90 -7.41
CA TYR A 17 -6.98 4.44 -8.42
C TYR A 17 -7.05 2.92 -8.63
N LEU A 18 -7.05 2.13 -7.54
CA LEU A 18 -7.16 0.68 -7.62
C LEU A 18 -8.48 0.22 -8.25
N SER A 19 -9.60 0.86 -7.88
CA SER A 19 -10.91 0.59 -8.49
C SER A 19 -10.92 0.91 -9.99
N ASN A 20 -10.32 2.03 -10.39
CA ASN A 20 -10.25 2.44 -11.81
C ASN A 20 -9.37 1.52 -12.67
N ARG A 21 -8.44 0.77 -12.08
CA ARG A 21 -7.71 -0.31 -12.78
C ARG A 21 -8.55 -1.55 -13.06
N GLY A 22 -9.79 -1.61 -12.57
CA GLY A 22 -10.66 -2.77 -12.74
C GLY A 22 -10.38 -3.89 -11.74
N LEU A 23 -9.70 -3.60 -10.62
CA LEU A 23 -9.59 -4.56 -9.52
C LEU A 23 -10.97 -4.80 -8.90
N LYS A 24 -11.23 -6.05 -8.50
CA LYS A 24 -12.44 -6.39 -7.74
C LYS A 24 -12.41 -5.63 -6.41
N GLU A 25 -13.58 -5.19 -5.95
CA GLU A 25 -13.71 -4.47 -4.68
C GLU A 25 -13.05 -5.21 -3.50
N THR A 26 -13.22 -6.53 -3.41
CA THR A 26 -12.57 -7.35 -2.38
C THR A 26 -11.04 -7.28 -2.44
N SER A 27 -10.45 -7.22 -3.64
CA SER A 27 -9.01 -7.07 -3.82
C SER A 27 -8.54 -5.66 -3.43
N VAL A 28 -9.35 -4.64 -3.72
CA VAL A 28 -9.09 -3.27 -3.26
C VAL A 28 -9.09 -3.22 -1.74
N GLU A 29 -10.09 -3.81 -1.09
CA GLU A 29 -10.18 -3.84 0.37
C GLU A 29 -9.02 -4.60 1.02
N ASP A 30 -8.63 -5.75 0.45
CA ASP A 30 -7.46 -6.50 0.90
C ASP A 30 -6.20 -5.63 0.85
N ASP A 31 -5.98 -4.91 -0.24
CA ASP A 31 -4.82 -4.03 -0.42
C ASP A 31 -4.84 -2.87 0.59
N ILE A 32 -6.00 -2.27 0.89
CA ILE A 32 -6.14 -1.25 1.95
C ILE A 32 -5.86 -1.84 3.35
N VAL A 33 -6.26 -3.08 3.61
CA VAL A 33 -5.92 -3.77 4.87
C VAL A 33 -4.41 -3.99 4.98
N ARG A 34 -3.71 -4.29 3.87
CA ARG A 34 -2.23 -4.39 3.88
C ARG A 34 -1.56 -3.07 4.18
N ILE A 35 -2.08 -1.94 3.69
CA ILE A 35 -1.58 -0.61 4.07
C ILE A 35 -1.67 -0.42 5.58
N LYS A 36 -2.85 -0.63 6.17
CA LYS A 36 -3.05 -0.49 7.62
C LYS A 36 -2.09 -1.39 8.41
N MET A 37 -1.89 -2.62 7.95
CA MET A 37 -0.98 -3.59 8.56
C MET A 37 0.49 -3.14 8.52
N MET A 38 0.94 -2.59 7.39
CA MET A 38 2.28 -2.03 7.22
C MET A 38 2.46 -0.78 8.10
N THR A 39 1.50 0.15 8.06
CA THR A 39 1.53 1.37 8.87
C THR A 39 1.55 1.05 10.37
N SER A 40 0.77 0.07 10.85
CA SER A 40 0.78 -0.33 12.26
C SER A 40 2.11 -0.95 12.72
N ARG A 41 2.96 -1.36 11.76
CA ARG A 41 4.32 -1.88 11.99
C ARG A 41 5.40 -0.84 11.68
N TYR A 42 5.01 0.42 11.47
CA TYR A 42 5.92 1.50 11.09
C TYR A 42 6.66 1.24 9.76
N ILE A 43 6.04 0.46 8.87
CA ILE A 43 6.55 0.19 7.54
C ILE A 43 5.90 1.19 6.58
N ASP A 44 6.70 2.13 6.10
CA ASP A 44 6.28 3.12 5.10
C ASP A 44 6.25 2.49 3.70
N TYR A 45 5.04 2.15 3.26
CA TYR A 45 4.77 1.54 1.95
C TYR A 45 5.09 2.48 0.77
N THR A 46 5.24 3.78 1.02
CA THR A 46 5.51 4.79 -0.02
C THR A 46 6.99 4.83 -0.43
N LYS A 47 7.89 4.23 0.38
CA LYS A 47 9.33 4.13 0.11
C LYS A 47 9.70 3.10 -0.96
N GLY A 48 8.72 2.36 -1.47
CA GLY A 48 8.90 1.41 -2.56
C GLY A 48 9.24 -0.01 -2.10
N GLU A 49 9.29 -0.91 -3.09
CA GLU A 49 9.26 -2.35 -2.84
C GLU A 49 10.48 -2.88 -2.08
N ASP A 50 11.70 -2.43 -2.40
CA ASP A 50 12.92 -2.96 -1.80
C ASP A 50 13.01 -2.63 -0.30
N TYR A 51 12.71 -1.38 0.07
CA TYR A 51 12.62 -0.95 1.48
C TYR A 51 11.61 -1.80 2.26
N VAL A 52 10.42 -1.96 1.70
CA VAL A 52 9.33 -2.68 2.36
C VAL A 52 9.64 -4.17 2.46
N ARG A 53 10.29 -4.77 1.45
CA ARG A 53 10.72 -6.16 1.45
C ARG A 53 11.66 -6.46 2.61
N GLU A 54 12.68 -5.63 2.82
CA GLU A 54 13.64 -5.80 3.92
C GLU A 54 12.97 -5.78 5.30
N LEU A 55 11.98 -4.90 5.50
CA LEU A 55 11.27 -4.80 6.77
C LEU A 55 10.24 -5.91 6.98
N LEU A 56 9.55 -6.32 5.92
CA LEU A 56 8.57 -7.42 5.99
C LEU A 56 9.23 -8.75 6.30
N HIS A 57 10.47 -9.00 5.83
CA HIS A 57 11.23 -10.19 6.21
C HIS A 57 11.63 -10.25 7.68
N LYS A 58 11.64 -9.10 8.38
CA LYS A 58 11.84 -9.03 9.83
C LYS A 58 10.54 -9.23 10.61
N CYS A 59 9.40 -9.29 9.92
CA CYS A 59 8.10 -9.55 10.53
C CYS A 59 7.76 -11.04 10.47
N ASP A 60 7.05 -11.53 11.48
CA ASP A 60 6.45 -12.87 11.44
C ASP A 60 5.21 -12.87 10.53
N LEU A 61 5.44 -12.94 9.22
CA LEU A 61 4.42 -12.92 8.17
C LEU A 61 4.62 -14.10 7.21
N SER A 62 3.52 -14.64 6.69
CA SER A 62 3.58 -15.62 5.62
C SER A 62 4.17 -15.01 4.34
N ASN A 63 4.86 -15.83 3.54
CA ASN A 63 5.35 -15.41 2.21
C ASN A 63 4.23 -14.83 1.32
N SER A 64 3.01 -15.38 1.40
CA SER A 64 1.86 -14.85 0.68
C SER A 64 1.46 -13.43 1.13
N SER A 65 1.60 -13.14 2.42
CA SER A 65 1.34 -11.81 2.98
C SER A 65 2.41 -10.82 2.53
N VAL A 66 3.69 -11.24 2.53
CA VAL A 66 4.80 -10.42 2.01
C VAL A 66 4.55 -10.06 0.55
N VAL A 67 4.28 -11.05 -0.33
CA VAL A 67 4.01 -10.81 -1.75
C VAL A 67 2.84 -9.84 -1.97
N SER A 68 1.77 -9.96 -1.19
CA SER A 68 0.61 -9.05 -1.27
C SER A 68 0.98 -7.62 -0.86
N CYS A 69 1.81 -7.44 0.17
CA CYS A 69 2.28 -6.11 0.57
C CYS A 69 3.19 -5.47 -0.50
N LEU A 70 4.09 -6.26 -1.09
CA LEU A 70 4.95 -5.78 -2.17
C LEU A 70 4.13 -5.38 -3.41
N ARG A 71 3.03 -6.08 -3.70
CA ARG A 71 2.08 -5.68 -4.75
C ARG A 71 1.50 -4.29 -4.49
N VAL A 72 1.07 -4.02 -3.25
CA VAL A 72 0.56 -2.68 -2.87
C VAL A 72 1.61 -1.61 -3.12
N CYS A 73 2.88 -1.87 -2.77
CA CYS A 73 3.96 -0.92 -3.00
C CYS A 73 4.16 -0.59 -4.48
N ARG A 74 4.07 -1.60 -5.36
CA ARG A 74 4.14 -1.39 -6.82
C ARG A 74 2.98 -0.55 -7.33
N TYR A 75 1.75 -0.90 -6.95
CA TYR A 75 0.57 -0.15 -7.35
C TYR A 75 0.62 1.30 -6.87
N TYR A 76 1.12 1.53 -5.66
CA TYR A 76 1.26 2.87 -5.13
C TYR A 76 2.30 3.68 -5.90
N LYS A 77 3.43 3.06 -6.25
CA LYS A 77 4.43 3.69 -7.13
C LYS A 77 3.84 4.05 -8.49
N GLU A 78 3.13 3.13 -9.13
CA GLU A 78 2.45 3.39 -10.41
C GLU A 78 1.44 4.55 -10.31
N TYR A 79 0.70 4.64 -9.19
CA TYR A 79 -0.19 5.78 -8.91
C TYR A 79 0.56 7.11 -8.80
N LEU A 80 1.72 7.14 -8.14
CA LEU A 80 2.55 8.35 -8.05
C LEU A 80 3.13 8.74 -9.42
N ASP A 81 3.60 7.76 -10.20
CA ASP A 81 4.16 7.99 -11.52
C ASP A 81 3.10 8.57 -12.49
N GLN A 82 1.84 8.14 -12.39
CA GLN A 82 0.73 8.71 -13.16
C GLN A 82 0.37 10.14 -12.76
N ARG A 83 0.60 10.54 -11.51
CA ARG A 83 0.31 11.91 -11.04
C ARG A 83 1.38 12.93 -11.42
N ASN A 84 2.59 12.45 -11.77
CA ASN A 84 3.73 13.29 -12.12
C ASN A 84 3.92 13.45 -13.63
N ASN A 85 3.07 12.81 -14.45
CA ASN A 85 2.95 13.00 -15.90
C ASN A 85 1.76 13.91 -16.21
#